data_AF-A0A4R4KN25-F1
#
_entry.id   AF-A0A4R4KN25-F1
#
_cell.length_a   1.000
_cell.length_b   1.000
_cell.length_c   1.000
_cell.angle_alpha   90.00
_cell.angle_beta   90.00
_cell.angle_gamma   90.00
#
_symmetry.space_group_name_H-M   'P 1'
#
loop_
_entity.id
_entity.type
_entity.pdbx_description
1 polymer ?
#
loop_
_entity_poly.entity_id
_entity_poly.type
_entity_poly.pdbx_seq_one_letter_code
_entity_poly.pdbx_strand_id
1 'polypeptide(L)' 'LLEQAGHSDAAHDAYLRAARTTASLPEQRYLTRRAAQLRKIFPR' A
#
# COMPACT_ATOMS: atom_id res chain seq x y z
N LEU A 1 1.65 -5.58 13.07
CA LEU A 1 2.98 -5.22 13.62
C LEU A 1 4.02 -4.97 12.50
N LEU A 2 3.67 -4.20 11.47
CA LEU A 2 4.60 -3.71 10.43
C LEU A 2 4.54 -2.18 10.26
N GLU A 3 3.49 -1.53 10.78
CA GLU A 3 3.39 -0.05 10.80
C GLU A 3 4.29 0.59 11.88
N GLN A 4 4.88 -0.18 12.80
CA GLN A 4 5.70 0.34 13.91
C GLN A 4 7.21 0.42 13.63
N ALA A 5 7.69 -0.03 12.46
CA ALA A 5 9.13 -0.15 12.19
C ALA A 5 9.69 0.89 11.21
N GLY A 6 8.91 1.89 10.79
CA GLY A 6 9.37 2.87 9.78
C GLY A 6 9.54 2.29 8.37
N HIS A 7 9.05 1.07 8.11
CA HIS A 7 9.08 0.43 6.80
C HIS A 7 7.92 0.86 5.90
N SER A 8 7.76 2.18 5.74
CA SER A 8 6.72 2.78 4.92
C SER A 8 6.79 2.31 3.46
N ASP A 9 8.00 2.03 2.98
CA ASP A 9 8.24 1.45 1.66
C ASP A 9 7.77 -0.01 1.55
N ALA A 10 8.03 -0.84 2.58
CA ALA A 10 7.59 -2.23 2.58
C ALA A 10 6.06 -2.32 2.64
N ALA A 11 5.42 -1.44 3.41
CA ALA A 11 3.96 -1.34 3.46
C ALA A 11 3.39 -0.89 2.11
N HIS A 12 3.97 0.13 1.48
CA HIS A 12 3.59 0.59 0.14
C HIS A 12 3.66 -0.55 -0.89
N ASP A 13 4.77 -1.29 -0.92
CA ASP A 13 4.96 -2.37 -1.88
C ASP A 13 4.04 -3.57 -1.63
N ALA A 14 3.70 -3.84 -0.37
CA ALA A 14 2.72 -4.87 -0.03
C ALA A 14 1.33 -4.52 -0.59
N TYR A 15 0.90 -3.27 -0.44
CA TYR A 15 -0.38 -2.81 -1.01
C TYR A 15 -0.39 -2.86 -2.53
N LEU A 16 0.71 -2.49 -3.20
CA LEU A 16 0.79 -2.60 -4.66
C LEU A 16 0.81 -4.05 -5.16
N ARG A 17 1.50 -4.96 -4.46
CA ARG A 17 1.47 -6.39 -4.78
C ARG A 17 0.06 -6.96 -4.64
N ALA A 18 -0.62 -6.65 -3.53
CA ALA A 18 -2.00 -7.07 -3.32
C ALA A 18 -2.92 -6.52 -4.42
N ALA A 19 -2.77 -5.24 -4.80
CA ALA A 19 -3.56 -4.65 -5.88
C ALA A 19 -3.38 -5.36 -7.23
N ARG A 20 -2.22 -5.94 -7.50
CA ARG A 20 -1.95 -6.67 -8.76
C ARG A 20 -2.53 -8.09 -8.75
N THR A 21 -2.63 -8.72 -7.59
CA THR A 21 -3.09 -10.11 -7.46
C THR A 21 -4.60 -10.22 -7.19
N THR A 22 -5.23 -9.14 -6.74
CA THR A 22 -6.67 -9.11 -6.46
C THR A 22 -7.49 -9.06 -7.76
N ALA A 23 -8.43 -9.97 -7.95
CA ALA A 23 -9.31 -9.98 -9.14
C ALA A 23 -10.39 -8.89 -9.12
N SER A 24 -10.74 -8.37 -7.94
CA SER A 24 -11.79 -7.37 -7.74
C SER A 24 -11.29 -5.95 -8.06
N LEU A 25 -11.75 -5.38 -9.17
CA LEU A 25 -11.43 -4.01 -9.57
C LEU A 25 -11.66 -2.94 -8.48
N PRO A 26 -12.78 -2.93 -7.71
CA PRO A 26 -12.94 -1.95 -6.64
C PRO A 26 -11.89 -2.10 -5.52
N GLU A 27 -11.49 -3.33 -5.22
CA GLU A 27 -10.48 -3.60 -4.20
C GLU A 27 -9.07 -3.23 -4.69
N GLN A 28 -8.73 -3.50 -5.96
CA GLN A 28 -7.47 -3.00 -6.55
C GLN A 28 -7.36 -1.48 -6.44
N ARG A 29 -8.46 -0.74 -6.69
CA ARG A 29 -8.50 0.72 -6.57
C ARG A 29 -8.30 1.18 -5.13
N TYR A 30 -8.90 0.49 -4.17
CA TYR A 30 -8.69 0.78 -2.75
C TYR A 30 -7.21 0.60 -2.35
N LEU A 31 -6.63 -0.56 -2.68
CA LEU A 31 -5.25 -0.90 -2.33
C LEU A 31 -4.26 0.09 -2.95
N THR A 32 -4.48 0.47 -4.22
CA THR A 32 -3.66 1.47 -4.92
C THR A 32 -3.75 2.85 -4.26
N ARG A 33 -4.96 3.29 -3.88
CA ARG A 33 -5.14 4.58 -3.17
C ARG A 33 -4.47 4.55 -1.79
N ARG A 34 -4.57 3.42 -1.08
CA ARG A 34 -3.94 3.25 0.23
C ARG A 34 -2.42 3.31 0.13
N ALA A 35 -1.82 2.65 -0.86
CA ALA A 35 -0.39 2.76 -1.15
C ALA A 35 0.03 4.23 -1.39
N ALA A 36 -0.70 4.95 -2.25
CA ALA A 36 -0.42 6.36 -2.53
C ALA A 36 -0.52 7.26 -1.27
N GLN A 37 -1.47 6.97 -0.38
CA GLN A 37 -1.64 7.71 0.88
C GLN A 37 -0.46 7.46 1.84
N LEU A 38 0.06 6.23 1.92
CA LEU A 38 1.22 5.93 2.76
C LEU A 38 2.46 6.72 2.34
N ARG A 39 2.69 6.88 1.03
CA ARG A 39 3.76 7.74 0.49
C ARG A 39 3.62 9.23 0.86
N LYS A 40 2.39 9.70 1.08
CA LYS A 40 2.15 11.09 1.51
C LYS A 40 2.41 11.28 3.00
N ILE A 41 2.03 10.28 3.80
CA ILE A 41 2.19 10.32 5.26
C ILE A 41 3.65 10.10 5.65
N PHE A 42 4.37 9.26 4.91
CA PHE A 42 5.76 8.95 5.13
C PHE A 42 6.58 9.25 3.87
N PRO A 43 6.94 10.52 3.64
CA PRO A 43 7.95 10.85 2.65
C PRO A 43 9.29 10.24 3.06
N ARG A 44 10.03 9.69 2.09
CA ARG A 44 11.40 9.20 2.30
C ARG A 44 12.34 10.31 2.75
#